data_AF-L9WRQ1-F1
#
_entry.id   AF-L9WRQ1-F1
#
_cell.length_a   1.000
_cell.length_b   1.000
_cell.length_c   1.000
_cell.angle_alpha   90.00
_cell.angle_beta   90.00
_cell.angle_gamma   90.00
#
_symmetry.space_group_name_H-M   'P 1'
#
loop_
_entity.id
_entity.type
_entity.pdbx_description
1 polymer ?
#
loop_
_entity_poly.entity_id
_entity_poly.type
_entity_poly.pdbx_seq_one_letter_code
_entity_poly.pdbx_strand_id
1 'polypeptide(L)' 'MSKPQSTVGTQRQLLAILEGRPCPSCSDGELERGEYKDNAAAVCDECGTPRAQVWQPSG' A
#
# COMPACT_ATOMS: atom_id res chain seq x y z
N MET A 1 28.42 -6.77 9.84
CA MET A 1 27.17 -7.29 10.42
C MET A 1 26.03 -6.38 9.96
N SER A 2 25.25 -6.79 8.97
CA SER A 2 24.14 -5.98 8.44
C SER A 2 22.86 -6.35 9.19
N LYS A 3 22.30 -5.41 9.97
CA LYS A 3 21.04 -5.63 10.70
C LYS A 3 19.91 -5.90 9.69
N PRO A 4 19.01 -6.88 9.92
CA PRO A 4 17.78 -6.99 9.15
C PRO A 4 16.95 -5.76 9.49
N GLN A 5 17.03 -4.73 8.66
CA GLN A 5 16.22 -3.54 8.80
C GLN A 5 14.77 -3.98 8.59
N SER A 6 13.98 -3.91 9.65
CA SER A 6 12.67 -4.54 9.78
C SER A 6 11.75 -4.19 8.60
N THR A 7 11.58 -5.12 7.66
CA THR A 7 10.77 -4.97 6.44
C THR A 7 9.36 -4.46 6.72
N VAL A 8 8.80 -4.82 7.88
CA VAL A 8 7.47 -4.40 8.35
C VAL A 8 7.35 -2.87 8.51
N GLY A 9 8.41 -2.20 9.00
CA GLY A 9 8.44 -0.75 9.14
C GLY A 9 8.43 -0.04 7.78
N THR A 10 9.23 -0.55 6.85
CA THR A 10 9.31 -0.05 5.47
C THR A 10 7.99 -0.25 4.71
N GLN A 11 7.30 -1.37 4.92
CA GLN A 11 6.02 -1.66 4.28
C GLN A 11 4.91 -0.69 4.73
N ARG A 12 4.79 -0.42 6.04
CA ARG A 12 3.83 0.58 6.54
C ARG A 12 4.16 1.99 6.03
N GLN A 13 5.45 2.31 5.91
CA GLN A 13 5.88 3.59 5.37
C GLN A 13 5.54 3.73 3.88
N LEU A 14 5.63 2.66 3.08
CA LEU A 14 5.21 2.68 1.67
C LEU A 14 3.73 3.05 1.52
N LEU A 15 2.84 2.41 2.29
CA LEU A 15 1.41 2.73 2.23
C LEU A 15 1.13 4.17 2.66
N ALA A 16 1.83 4.66 3.69
CA ALA A 16 1.71 6.05 4.13
C ALA A 16 2.18 7.08 3.09
N ILE A 17 3.18 6.75 2.27
CA ILE A 17 3.67 7.63 1.20
C ILE A 17 2.66 7.72 0.04
N LEU A 18 1.92 6.64 -0.20
CA LEU A 18 0.98 6.54 -1.32
C LEU A 18 -0.40 7.12 -1.00
N GLU A 19 -0.78 7.18 0.27
CA GLU A 19 -2.04 7.75 0.74
C GLU A 19 -2.20 9.23 0.30
N GLY A 20 -3.40 9.58 -0.20
CA GLY A 20 -3.73 10.92 -0.73
C GLY A 20 -3.07 11.26 -2.07
N ARG A 21 -2.45 10.30 -2.75
CA ARG A 21 -1.93 10.49 -4.11
C ARG A 21 -3.04 10.22 -5.13
N PRO A 22 -3.08 10.94 -6.26
CA PRO A 22 -4.06 10.68 -7.31
C PRO A 22 -3.89 9.27 -7.88
N CYS A 23 -5.01 8.63 -8.19
CA CYS A 23 -5.01 7.35 -8.87
C CYS A 23 -4.44 7.50 -10.28
N PRO A 24 -3.50 6.65 -10.70
CA PRO A 24 -3.01 6.67 -12.08
C PRO A 24 -3.88 5.85 -13.05
N SER A 25 -4.88 5.14 -12.54
CA SER A 25 -5.78 4.28 -13.33
C SER A 25 -7.12 4.93 -13.67
N CYS A 26 -7.55 5.93 -12.88
CA CYS A 26 -8.71 6.78 -13.16
C CYS A 26 -8.37 8.24 -12.83
N SER A 27 -9.15 9.18 -13.35
CA SER A 27 -8.90 10.62 -13.15
C SER A 27 -9.51 11.18 -11.87
N ASP A 28 -10.42 10.43 -11.24
CA ASP A 28 -11.37 10.97 -10.26
C ASP A 28 -11.12 10.49 -8.82
N GLY A 29 -10.21 9.54 -8.62
CA GLY A 29 -9.95 8.94 -7.31
C GLY A 29 -8.56 9.22 -6.76
N GLU A 30 -8.41 9.01 -5.46
CA GLU A 30 -7.16 9.07 -4.71
C GLU A 30 -6.86 7.72 -4.04
N LEU A 31 -5.60 7.50 -3.71
CA LEU A 31 -5.18 6.29 -3.02
C LEU A 31 -5.42 6.43 -1.52
N GLU A 32 -6.09 5.45 -0.94
CA GLU A 32 -6.31 5.33 0.49
C GLU A 32 -5.72 4.01 1.01
N ARG A 33 -5.50 3.95 2.33
CA ARG A 33 -5.13 2.67 2.97
C ARG A 33 -6.36 1.78 3.08
N GLY A 34 -6.25 0.60 2.50
CA GLY A 34 -7.26 -0.43 2.59
C GLY A 34 -6.63 -1.81 2.61
N GLU A 35 -7.44 -2.79 2.23
CA GLU A 35 -7.01 -4.17 2.08
C GLU A 35 -7.35 -4.64 0.67
N TYR A 36 -6.44 -5.42 0.10
CA TYR A 36 -6.67 -6.13 -1.14
C TYR A 36 -6.24 -7.57 -0.92
N LYS A 37 -7.14 -8.53 -1.19
CA LYS A 37 -6.88 -9.97 -1.00
C LYS A 37 -6.20 -10.27 0.33
N ASP A 38 -6.81 -9.80 1.43
CA ASP A 38 -6.37 -10.04 2.82
C ASP A 38 -4.96 -9.49 3.16
N ASN A 39 -4.42 -8.59 2.34
CA ASN A 39 -3.17 -7.90 2.61
C ASN A 39 -3.40 -6.40 2.61
N ALA A 40 -2.71 -5.68 3.49
CA ALA A 40 -2.75 -4.23 3.52
C ALA A 40 -2.27 -3.65 2.17
N ALA A 41 -2.99 -2.65 1.68
CA ALA A 41 -2.78 -2.09 0.36
C ALA A 41 -3.09 -0.60 0.31
N ALA A 42 -2.52 0.08 -0.68
CA ALA A 42 -2.98 1.39 -1.12
C ALA A 42 -3.93 1.16 -2.29
N VAL A 43 -5.20 1.50 -2.11
CA VAL A 43 -6.30 1.21 -3.04
C VAL A 43 -6.99 2.51 -3.42
N CYS A 44 -7.34 2.67 -4.69
CA CYS A 44 -8.13 3.80 -5.13
C CYS A 44 -9.52 3.76 -4.48
N ASP A 45 -9.95 4.86 -3.86
CA ASP A 45 -11.27 5.01 -3.24
C ASP A 45 -12.41 4.96 -4.28
N GLU A 46 -12.16 5.45 -5.49
CA GLU A 46 -13.19 5.54 -6.53
C GLU A 46 -13.31 4.27 -7.39
N CYS A 47 -12.18 3.74 -7.89
CA CYS A 47 -12.19 2.62 -8.84
C CYS A 47 -11.74 1.28 -8.24
N GLY A 48 -11.37 1.26 -6.95
CA GLY A 48 -10.95 0.04 -6.24
C GLY A 48 -9.63 -0.58 -6.74
N THR A 49 -8.90 0.09 -7.63
CA THR A 49 -7.66 -0.45 -8.19
C THR A 49 -6.54 -0.39 -7.16
N PRO A 50 -5.90 -1.52 -6.79
CA PRO A 50 -4.77 -1.53 -5.89
C PRO A 50 -3.50 -1.02 -6.60
N ARG A 51 -2.75 -0.12 -5.94
CA ARG A 51 -1.47 0.40 -6.45
C ARG A 51 -0.25 -0.21 -5.78
N ALA A 52 -0.37 -0.55 -4.51
CA ALA A 52 0.64 -1.30 -3.79
C ALA A 52 -0.05 -2.20 -2.79
N GLN A 53 0.49 -3.39 -2.61
CA GLN A 53 0.06 -4.37 -1.63
C GLN A 53 1.31 -4.82 -0.88
N VAL A 54 1.20 -4.97 0.44
CA VAL A 54 2.32 -5.41 1.27
C VAL A 54 2.02 -6.78 1.85
N TRP A 55 2.89 -7.74 1.57
CA TRP A 55 2.80 -9.09 2.09
C TRP A 55 3.65 -9.20 3.34
N GLN A 56 3.03 -9.65 4.43
CA GLN A 56 3.78 -10.13 5.58
C GLN A 56 4.36 -11.50 5.20
N PRO A 57 5.67 -11.73 5.36
CA PRO A 57 6.18 -13.09 5.27
C PRO A 57 5.47 -13.94 6.32
N SER A 58 4.96 -15.11 5.92
CA SER A 58 4.43 -16.10 6.85
C SER A 58 5.52 -16.41 7.88
N GLY A 59 5.25 -16.08 9.15
CA GLY A 59 6.16 -16.39 10.26
C GLY A 59 6.34 -17.87 10.47
#